data_AF-G9GCL7-F1
#
_entry.id   AF-G9GCL7-F1
#
_cell.length_a   1.000
_cell.length_b   1.000
_cell.length_c   1.000
_cell.angle_alpha   90.00
_cell.angle_beta   90.00
_cell.angle_gamma   90.00
#
_symmetry.space_group_name_H-M   'P 1'
#
loop_
_entity.id
_entity.type
_entity.pdbx_description
1 polymer ?
#
loop_
_entity_poly.entity_id
_entity_poly.type
_entity_poly.pdbx_seq_one_letter_code
_entity_poly.pdbx_strand_id
1 'polypeptide(L)'
;MDRLKVGIVFGGCSEEHPISVKSAQEVAQHLDVEKYEPFYIGITKRGAWKLCDGGPDARWENGRCRPAVLSPDRSMRGLLALEHGRYETIGLDVVLPVLHGKLGEDGAM
;
A
#
# COMPACT_ATOMS: atom_id res chain seq x y z
N MET A 1 -6.34 19.53 13.06
CA MET A 1 -5.79 18.23 13.49
C MET A 1 -5.07 17.66 12.29
N ASP A 2 -3.87 17.15 12.47
CA ASP A 2 -3.17 16.47 11.38
C ASP A 2 -3.93 15.19 11.02
N ARG A 3 -4.06 14.93 9.71
CA ARG A 3 -4.69 13.71 9.19
C ARG A 3 -3.82 12.51 9.56
N LEU A 4 -4.46 11.41 9.93
CA LEU A 4 -3.76 10.17 10.28
C LEU A 4 -3.26 9.47 9.01
N LYS A 5 -1.96 9.18 8.93
CA LYS A 5 -1.33 8.57 7.77
C LYS A 5 -1.57 7.06 7.74
N VAL A 6 -2.36 6.60 6.77
CA VAL A 6 -2.78 5.20 6.66
C VAL A 6 -2.10 4.56 5.46
N GLY A 7 -1.25 3.55 5.69
CA GLY A 7 -0.74 2.69 4.63
C GLY A 7 -1.77 1.64 4.25
N ILE A 8 -2.29 1.68 3.02
CA ILE A 8 -3.24 0.69 2.50
C ILE A 8 -2.47 -0.27 1.60
N VAL A 9 -2.24 -1.50 2.07
CA VAL A 9 -1.50 -2.53 1.30
C VAL A 9 -2.50 -3.40 0.54
N PHE A 10 -2.29 -3.62 -0.75
CA PHE A 10 -3.23 -4.37 -1.60
C PHE A 10 -2.53 -5.10 -2.76
N GLY A 11 -3.28 -5.92 -3.49
CA GLY A 11 -2.78 -6.80 -4.54
C GLY A 11 -2.25 -8.12 -3.98
N GLY A 12 -0.94 -8.32 -4.01
CA GLY A 12 -0.25 -9.48 -3.45
C GLY A 12 0.16 -10.53 -4.49
N CYS A 13 1.08 -11.41 -4.09
CA CYS A 13 1.47 -12.61 -4.84
C CYS A 13 0.53 -13.77 -4.48
N SER A 14 -0.76 -13.60 -4.81
CA SER A 14 -1.87 -14.48 -4.44
C SER A 14 -2.80 -14.67 -5.64
N GLU A 15 -3.45 -15.83 -5.75
CA GLU A 15 -4.55 -16.06 -6.68
C GLU A 15 -5.70 -15.06 -6.47
N GLU A 16 -5.88 -14.55 -5.24
CA GLU A 16 -6.89 -13.58 -4.87
C GLU A 16 -6.46 -12.12 -5.11
N HIS A 17 -5.31 -11.90 -5.76
CA HIS A 17 -4.82 -10.56 -6.11
C HIS A 17 -5.90 -9.64 -6.73
N PRO A 18 -6.70 -10.07 -7.73
CA PRO A 18 -7.75 -9.21 -8.29
C PRO A 18 -8.87 -8.88 -7.30
N ILE A 19 -9.13 -9.76 -6.33
CA ILE A 19 -10.13 -9.55 -5.26
C ILE A 19 -9.58 -8.49 -4.30
N SER A 20 -8.31 -8.61 -3.91
CA SER A 20 -7.64 -7.63 -3.05
C SER A 20 -7.62 -6.22 -3.65
N VAL A 21 -7.34 -6.09 -4.95
CA VAL A 21 -7.43 -4.80 -5.66
C VAL A 21 -8.84 -4.21 -5.59
N LYS A 22 -9.89 -5.01 -5.84
CA LYS A 22 -11.29 -4.54 -5.74
C LYS A 22 -11.64 -4.12 -4.31
N SER A 23 -11.24 -4.87 -3.29
CA SER A 23 -11.46 -4.49 -1.90
C SER A 23 -10.77 -3.17 -1.55
N ALA A 24 -9.55 -2.95 -2.04
CA ALA A 24 -8.84 -1.69 -1.84
C ALA A 24 -9.52 -0.51 -2.54
N GLN A 25 -10.16 -0.72 -3.69
CA GLN A 25 -10.99 0.30 -4.36
C GLN A 25 -12.15 0.74 -3.48
N GLU A 26 -12.86 -0.21 -2.87
CA GLU A 26 -13.98 0.10 -1.97
C GLU A 26 -13.50 0.84 -0.72
N VAL A 27 -12.35 0.46 -0.16
CA VAL A 27 -11.72 1.19 0.95
C VAL A 27 -11.39 2.63 0.52
N ALA A 28 -10.73 2.81 -0.62
CA ALA A 28 -10.36 4.13 -1.12
C ALA A 28 -11.58 5.04 -1.38
N GLN A 29 -12.67 4.48 -1.90
CA GLN A 29 -13.91 5.22 -2.17
C GLN A 29 -14.63 5.72 -0.91
N HIS A 30 -14.51 4.99 0.20
CA HIS A 30 -15.26 5.27 1.43
C HIS A 30 -14.39 5.82 2.58
N LEU A 31 -13.08 5.95 2.37
CA LEU A 31 -12.18 6.51 3.37
C LEU A 31 -12.46 8.01 3.56
N ASP A 32 -12.67 8.41 4.81
CA ASP A 32 -12.83 9.82 5.19
C ASP A 32 -11.49 10.57 5.04
N VAL A 33 -11.31 11.21 3.88
CA VAL A 33 -10.07 11.93 3.55
C VAL A 33 -9.86 13.19 4.40
N GLU A 34 -10.87 13.68 5.12
CA GLU A 34 -10.70 14.79 6.07
C GLU A 34 -10.01 14.31 7.37
N LYS A 35 -10.08 13.00 7.66
CA LYS A 35 -9.45 12.38 8.84
C LYS A 35 -8.18 11.61 8.51
N TYR A 36 -8.11 11.00 7.33
CA TYR A 36 -7.03 10.09 6.96
C TYR A 36 -6.28 10.56 5.72
N GLU A 37 -4.96 10.41 5.72
CA GLU A 37 -4.07 10.60 4.58
C GLU A 37 -3.63 9.22 4.05
N PRO A 38 -4.22 8.72 2.94
CA PRO A 38 -3.92 7.38 2.46
C PRO A 38 -2.62 7.33 1.65
N PHE A 39 -1.83 6.30 1.91
CA PHE A 39 -0.68 5.88 1.11
C PHE A 39 -1.01 4.50 0.53
N TYR A 40 -1.16 4.39 -0.79
CA TYR A 40 -1.56 3.14 -1.44
C TYR A 40 -0.34 2.32 -1.86
N ILE A 41 -0.14 1.17 -1.23
CA ILE A 41 0.99 0.27 -1.46
C ILE A 41 0.51 -0.98 -2.19
N GLY A 42 0.74 -1.01 -3.50
CA GLY A 42 0.38 -2.14 -4.34
C GLY A 42 1.52 -3.16 -4.40
N ILE A 43 1.20 -4.42 -4.16
CA ILE A 43 2.09 -5.56 -4.39
C ILE A 43 1.66 -6.24 -5.70
N THR A 44 2.53 -6.28 -6.69
CA THR A 44 2.21 -6.93 -7.97
C THR A 44 2.07 -8.45 -7.79
N LYS A 45 1.48 -9.14 -8.78
CA LYS A 45 1.41 -10.62 -8.80
C LYS A 45 2.78 -11.31 -8.75
N ARG A 46 3.85 -10.58 -9.07
CA ARG A 46 5.24 -11.09 -9.01
C ARG A 46 5.97 -10.64 -7.74
N GLY A 47 5.27 -10.00 -6.80
CA GLY A 47 5.81 -9.57 -5.50
C GLY A 47 6.59 -8.26 -5.52
N ALA A 48 6.50 -7.45 -6.59
CA ALA A 48 7.12 -6.12 -6.59
C ALA A 48 6.23 -5.15 -5.80
N TRP A 49 6.82 -4.38 -4.88
CA TRP A 49 6.09 -3.42 -4.07
C TRP A 49 6.22 -2.00 -4.62
N LYS A 50 5.11 -1.27 -4.67
CA LYS A 50 5.01 0.05 -5.28
C LYS A 50 4.10 0.97 -4.47
N LEU A 51 4.56 2.20 -4.20
CA LEU A 51 3.71 3.30 -3.76
C LEU A 51 3.04 3.93 -4.98
N CYS A 52 1.71 4.03 -4.95
CA CYS A 52 0.87 4.37 -6.09
C CYS A 52 0.09 5.65 -5.83
N ASP A 53 0.49 6.77 -6.46
CA ASP A 53 -0.13 8.08 -6.21
C ASP A 53 -1.57 8.15 -6.74
N GLY A 54 -1.92 7.31 -7.71
CA GLY A 54 -3.25 7.23 -8.32
C GLY A 54 -4.27 6.37 -7.56
N GLY A 55 -3.84 5.69 -6.49
CA GLY A 55 -4.68 4.76 -5.75
C GLY A 55 -4.82 3.38 -6.38
N PRO A 56 -5.74 2.53 -5.87
CA PRO A 56 -5.84 1.12 -6.22
C PRO A 56 -6.71 0.87 -7.46
N ASP A 57 -6.59 1.68 -8.51
CA ASP A 57 -7.38 1.48 -9.73
C ASP A 57 -7.11 0.12 -10.42
N ALA A 58 -7.98 -0.34 -11.32
CA ALA A 58 -7.86 -1.68 -11.91
C ALA A 58 -6.57 -1.89 -12.75
N ARG A 59 -5.93 -0.80 -13.18
CA ARG A 59 -4.67 -0.75 -13.92
C ARG A 59 -3.60 0.03 -13.16
N TRP A 60 -3.67 0.03 -11.81
CA TRP A 60 -2.80 0.81 -10.93
C TRP A 60 -1.32 0.65 -11.26
N GLU A 61 -0.89 -0.54 -11.70
CA GLU A 61 0.50 -0.83 -12.07
C GLU A 61 1.04 0.04 -13.22
N ASN A 62 0.16 0.56 -14.08
CA ASN A 62 0.49 1.45 -15.20
C ASN A 62 0.43 2.94 -14.81
N GLY A 63 -0.04 3.24 -13.60
CA GLY A 63 -0.10 4.60 -13.06
C GLY A 63 1.26 5.10 -12.60
N ARG A 64 1.27 6.29 -11.99
CA ARG A 64 2.47 6.82 -11.33
C ARG A 64 2.75 6.01 -10.07
N CYS A 65 3.71 5.11 -10.22
CA CYS A 65 4.16 4.21 -9.16
C CYS A 65 5.66 4.37 -8.97
N ARG A 66 6.11 4.29 -7.71
CA ARG A 66 7.52 4.21 -7.36
C ARG A 66 7.79 3.03 -6.43
N PRO A 67 8.96 2.36 -6.51
CA PRO A 67 9.26 1.27 -5.59
C PRO A 67 9.18 1.75 -4.15
N ALA A 68 8.46 1.03 -3.30
CA ALA A 68 8.38 1.33 -1.89
C ALA A 68 8.14 0.06 -1.09
N VAL A 69 8.77 -0.08 0.07
CA VAL A 69 8.60 -1.24 0.96
C VAL A 69 8.24 -0.79 2.37
N LEU A 70 7.46 -1.60 3.09
CA LEU A 70 7.26 -1.40 4.52
C LEU A 70 8.55 -1.78 5.25
N SER A 71 9.09 -0.87 6.05
CA SER A 71 10.32 -1.12 6.79
C SER A 71 10.04 -1.97 8.03
N PRO A 72 10.83 -3.02 8.30
CA PRO A 72 10.77 -3.74 9.57
C PRO A 72 11.43 -2.94 10.73
N ASP A 73 12.13 -1.84 10.42
CA ASP A 73 12.83 -1.01 11.41
C ASP A 73 11.86 -0.10 12.17
N ARG A 74 11.78 -0.34 13.49
CA ARG A 74 10.94 0.43 14.42
C ARG A 74 11.34 1.90 14.58
N SER A 75 12.54 2.28 14.17
CA SER A 75 12.98 3.68 14.14
C SER A 75 12.42 4.44 12.94
N MET A 76 12.12 3.76 11.83
CA MET A 76 11.54 4.38 10.63
C MET A 76 10.02 4.51 10.71
N ARG A 77 9.33 3.47 11.23
CA ARG A 77 7.86 3.42 11.38
C ARG A 77 7.10 3.81 10.10
N GLY A 78 7.34 3.09 9.00
CA GLY A 78 6.64 3.37 7.75
C GLY A 78 7.35 2.79 6.54
N LEU A 79 7.36 3.55 5.44
CA LEU A 79 7.86 3.11 4.15
C LEU A 79 9.28 3.60 3.87
N LEU A 80 10.04 2.80 3.14
CA LEU A 80 11.19 3.23 2.36
C LEU A 80 10.76 3.34 0.89
N ALA A 81 10.63 4.56 0.37
CA ALA A 81 10.25 4.84 -1.01
C ALA A 81 11.46 5.29 -1.83
N LEU A 82 11.63 4.73 -3.02
CA LEU A 82 12.70 5.10 -3.94
C LEU A 82 12.27 6.29 -4.79
N GLU A 83 12.89 7.44 -4.57
CA GLU A 83 12.71 8.67 -5.34
C GLU A 83 14.04 9.17 -5.90
N HIS A 84 14.12 9.37 -7.21
CA HIS A 84 15.31 9.93 -7.89
C HIS A 84 16.63 9.21 -7.53
N GLY A 85 16.59 7.89 -7.33
CA GLY A 85 17.77 7.09 -6.97
C GLY A 85 18.16 7.13 -5.49
N ARG A 86 17.34 7.75 -4.63
CA ARG A 86 17.53 7.81 -3.19
C ARG A 86 16.31 7.25 -2.46
N TYR A 87 16.53 6.61 -1.33
CA TYR A 87 15.44 6.19 -0.46
C TYR A 87 15.03 7.33 0.46
N GLU A 88 13.74 7.63 0.49
CA GLU A 88 13.10 8.52 1.43
C GLU A 88 12.20 7.74 2.39
N THR A 89 12.13 8.19 3.64
CA THR A 89 11.27 7.59 4.66
C THR A 89 9.93 8.29 4.70
N ILE A 90 8.85 7.53 4.58
CA ILE A 90 7.48 8.03 4.76
C ILE A 90 6.92 7.41 6.03
N GLY A 91 6.76 8.22 7.08
CA GLY A 91 6.16 7.77 8.33
C GLY A 91 4.67 7.44 8.15
N LEU A 92 4.23 6.33 8.75
CA LEU A 92 2.83 5.90 8.79
C LEU A 92 2.37 5.76 10.24
N ASP A 93 1.13 6.15 10.51
CA ASP A 93 0.52 5.99 11.83
C ASP A 93 -0.12 4.60 11.99
N VAL A 94 -0.65 4.07 10.89
CA VAL A 94 -1.28 2.74 10.85
C VAL A 94 -1.16 2.11 9.46
N VAL A 95 -1.20 0.78 9.41
CA VAL A 95 -1.27 0.00 8.17
C VAL A 95 -2.56 -0.81 8.16
N LEU A 96 -3.28 -0.76 7.04
CA LEU A 96 -4.45 -1.58 6.74
C LEU A 96 -4.08 -2.56 5.62
N PRO A 97 -3.81 -3.84 5.93
CA PRO A 97 -3.53 -4.85 4.93
C PRO A 97 -4.84 -5.34 4.29
N VAL A 98 -5.16 -4.82 3.11
CA VAL A 98 -6.29 -5.25 2.27
C VAL A 98 -5.80 -6.35 1.33
N LEU A 99 -5.23 -7.41 1.88
CA LEU A 99 -4.69 -8.57 1.16
C LEU A 99 -5.53 -9.80 1.46
N HIS A 100 -5.65 -10.70 0.48
CA HIS A 100 -6.43 -11.93 0.60
C HIS A 100 -5.60 -13.15 0.23
N GLY A 101 -5.82 -14.25 0.94
CA GLY A 101 -5.20 -15.54 0.68
C GLY A 101 -3.71 -15.57 1.01
N LYS A 102 -2.94 -16.21 0.11
CA LYS A 102 -1.51 -16.47 0.31
C LYS A 102 -0.73 -15.17 0.48
N LEU A 103 0.14 -15.13 1.50
CA LEU A 103 0.93 -13.98 1.93
C LEU A 103 0.12 -12.77 2.43
N GLY A 104 -1.20 -12.89 2.55
CA GLY A 104 -2.08 -11.84 3.09
C GLY A 104 -2.69 -12.24 4.44
N GLU A 105 -3.34 -13.40 4.47
CA GLU A 105 -4.13 -13.88 5.62
C GLU A 105 -3.49 -15.11 6.31
N ASP A 106 -2.28 -15.50 5.88
CA ASP A 106 -1.51 -16.63 6.42
C ASP A 106 -0.45 -16.21 7.46
N GLY A 107 -0.42 -14.94 7.84
CA GLY A 107 0.49 -14.37 8.83
C GLY A 107 1.85 -13.93 8.28
N ALA A 108 2.05 -13.94 6.95
CA ALA A 108 3.27 -13.38 6.35
C ALA A 108 3.34 -11.84 6.44
N MET A 109 2.17 -11.18 6.39
CA MET A 109 2.01 -9.73 6.49
C MET A 109 1.71 -9.25 7.90
#